data_AF-A0A843DNL4-F1
#
_entry.id   AF-A0A843DNL4-F1
#
_cell.length_a   1.000
_cell.length_b   1.000
_cell.length_c   1.000
_cell.angle_alpha   90.00
_cell.angle_beta   90.00
_cell.angle_gamma   90.00
#
_symmetry.space_group_name_H-M   'P 1'
#
loop_
_entity.id
_entity.type
_entity.pdbx_description
1 polymer ?
#
loop_
_entity_poly.entity_id
_entity_poly.type
_entity_poly.pdbx_seq_one_letter_code
_entity_poly.pdbx_strand_id
1 'polypeptide(L)'
;MPSKCAVCKGKGMCGLPACPITRRFHALRETKPISEYMGASPSVFVGSFGYPKVVGGPLMINDSDNPLDWVRNKFSIDDIVSIRSRTIRGGKELDVKVPDVGKVQEIALSSKPLDVEVAFTKPIQFDLSFDGDVTPTGLSGEMKRLDVIDNAKVSRIVDACTSDTDLKATEAARILFENGTDVYKITNLLSAGLMGIEKNRKVVPTRWAITATDDMLCSSYKAEVLRLPALPEFEVFCDTLHGNTLCFILIPSNDWRFEMIERWQKKSLWADDEETIIIDGEKGKTK
;
A
#
# COMPACT_ATOMS: atom_id res chain seq x y z
N MET A 1 -19.03 21.50 -7.04
CA MET A 1 -19.62 21.68 -5.69
C MET A 1 -18.53 21.41 -4.67
N PRO A 2 -18.36 22.23 -3.62
CA PRO A 2 -17.38 21.94 -2.57
C PRO A 2 -17.71 20.60 -1.91
N SER A 3 -16.69 19.83 -1.54
CA SER A 3 -16.87 18.55 -0.83
C SER A 3 -17.65 18.77 0.48
N LYS A 4 -18.36 17.74 0.97
CA LYS A 4 -19.04 17.79 2.29
C LYS A 4 -18.05 18.18 3.41
N CYS A 5 -16.78 17.80 3.28
CA CYS A 5 -15.72 18.17 4.22
C CYS A 5 -15.37 19.66 4.20
N ALA A 6 -15.33 20.30 3.02
CA ALA A 6 -15.03 21.72 2.88
C ALA A 6 -16.09 22.62 3.53
N VAL A 7 -17.34 22.15 3.58
CA VAL A 7 -18.44 22.81 4.32
C VAL A 7 -18.34 22.50 5.81
N CYS A 8 -18.08 21.25 6.17
CA CYS A 8 -17.99 20.78 7.56
C CYS A 8 -16.84 21.45 8.34
N LYS A 9 -15.65 21.59 7.74
CA LYS A 9 -14.44 22.17 8.37
C LYS A 9 -14.14 21.63 9.77
N GLY A 10 -14.36 20.32 9.97
CA GLY A 10 -14.13 19.66 11.26
C GLY A 10 -15.23 19.84 12.32
N LYS A 11 -16.37 20.46 11.98
CA LYS A 11 -17.51 20.64 12.91
C LYS A 11 -18.29 19.36 13.22
N GLY A 12 -17.90 18.21 12.67
CA GLY A 12 -18.57 16.92 12.92
C GLY A 12 -19.89 16.74 12.18
N MET A 13 -20.15 17.48 11.10
CA MET A 13 -21.38 17.32 10.29
C MET A 13 -21.49 15.95 9.60
N CYS A 14 -20.40 15.20 9.52
CA CYS A 14 -20.36 13.83 9.01
C CYS A 14 -20.67 12.77 10.08
N GLY A 15 -20.96 13.17 11.33
CA GLY A 15 -21.31 12.26 12.41
C GLY A 15 -20.17 11.40 12.97
N LEU A 16 -18.97 11.43 12.35
CA LEU A 16 -17.77 10.72 12.81
C LEU A 16 -17.45 11.08 14.28
N PRO A 17 -17.00 10.12 15.10
CA PRO A 17 -16.60 10.40 16.49
C PRO A 17 -15.43 11.38 16.58
N ALA A 18 -14.59 11.43 15.54
CA ALA A 18 -13.53 12.42 15.40
C ALA A 18 -13.22 12.72 13.94
N CYS A 19 -12.90 13.98 13.62
CA CYS A 19 -12.56 14.39 12.27
C CYS A 19 -11.11 13.97 11.90
N PRO A 20 -10.91 13.14 10.87
CA PRO A 20 -9.58 12.71 10.43
C PRO A 20 -8.68 13.87 9.99
N ILE A 21 -9.27 14.87 9.32
CA ILE A 21 -8.55 16.04 8.81
C ILE A 21 -8.03 16.89 9.97
N THR A 22 -8.86 17.11 10.99
CA THR A 22 -8.46 17.82 12.22
C THR A 22 -7.41 17.01 13.00
N ARG A 23 -7.52 15.68 13.06
CA ARG A 23 -6.50 14.83 13.69
C ARG A 23 -5.15 14.92 13.00
N ARG A 24 -5.14 14.87 11.66
CA ARG A 24 -3.93 15.09 10.85
C ARG A 24 -3.31 16.45 11.14
N PHE A 25 -4.13 17.50 11.23
CA PHE A 25 -3.65 18.82 11.67
C PHE A 25 -3.00 18.76 13.04
N HIS A 26 -3.62 18.13 14.04
CA HIS A 26 -3.00 18.01 15.37
C HIS A 26 -1.70 17.21 15.36
N ALA A 27 -1.61 16.15 14.55
CA ALA A 27 -0.39 15.35 14.41
C ALA A 27 0.77 16.12 13.74
N LEU A 28 0.46 17.14 12.93
CA LEU A 28 1.44 17.89 12.14
C LEU A 28 1.59 19.36 12.53
N ARG A 29 0.77 19.87 13.46
CA ARG A 29 0.75 21.30 13.83
C ARG A 29 2.11 21.85 14.27
N GLU A 30 2.91 21.01 14.92
CA GLU A 30 4.22 21.38 15.45
C GLU A 30 5.36 21.14 14.45
N THR A 31 5.07 20.51 13.30
CA THR A 31 6.10 20.28 12.27
C THR A 31 6.44 21.58 11.56
N LYS A 32 7.73 21.93 11.59
CA LYS A 32 8.28 23.06 10.84
C LYS A 32 8.34 22.71 9.35
N PRO A 33 8.34 23.69 8.44
CA PRO A 33 8.61 23.44 7.03
C PRO A 33 9.93 22.69 6.85
N ILE A 34 9.91 21.63 6.04
CA ILE A 34 11.05 20.74 5.82
C ILE A 34 11.62 21.03 4.44
N SER A 35 12.82 21.59 4.36
CA SER A 35 13.55 21.77 3.09
C SER A 35 14.41 20.58 2.73
N GLU A 36 14.88 19.85 3.74
CA GLU A 36 15.75 18.69 3.61
C GLU A 36 15.33 17.63 4.64
N TYR A 37 15.47 16.36 4.26
CA TYR A 37 15.22 15.21 5.11
C TYR A 37 16.46 14.31 5.11
N MET A 38 16.81 13.80 6.28
CA MET A 38 17.83 12.77 6.48
C MET A 38 17.26 11.71 7.40
N GLY A 39 17.20 10.46 6.95
CA GLY A 39 16.70 9.34 7.74
C GLY A 39 16.20 8.18 6.90
N ALA A 40 15.44 7.28 7.51
CA ALA A 40 15.07 6.02 6.89
C ALA A 40 14.00 6.15 5.78
N SER A 41 14.17 5.36 4.73
CA SER A 41 13.20 5.10 3.67
C SER A 41 12.98 3.59 3.54
N PRO A 42 11.91 3.01 4.14
CA PRO A 42 11.61 1.58 4.06
C PRO A 42 11.18 1.11 2.68
N SER A 43 10.56 1.99 1.90
CA SER A 43 9.95 1.62 0.62
C SER A 43 9.92 2.80 -0.35
N VAL A 44 9.37 2.55 -1.53
CA VAL A 44 9.07 3.60 -2.51
C VAL A 44 7.58 3.80 -2.63
N PHE A 45 7.19 4.96 -3.14
CA PHE A 45 5.81 5.28 -3.47
C PHE A 45 5.74 5.82 -4.90
N VAL A 46 4.76 5.34 -5.66
CA VAL A 46 4.49 5.75 -7.03
C VAL A 46 3.01 6.10 -7.14
N GLY A 47 2.71 7.36 -7.44
CA GLY A 47 1.35 7.83 -7.67
C GLY A 47 0.77 7.34 -9.00
N SER A 48 -0.56 7.33 -9.14
CA SER A 48 -1.24 7.00 -10.39
C SER A 48 -1.67 8.23 -11.19
N PHE A 49 -1.64 9.42 -10.59
CA PHE A 49 -2.02 10.66 -11.25
C PHE A 49 -1.03 11.00 -12.38
N GLY A 50 -1.55 11.37 -13.56
CA GLY A 50 -0.74 11.73 -14.72
C GLY A 50 -0.28 10.56 -15.60
N TYR A 51 -0.66 9.31 -15.28
CA TYR A 51 -0.27 8.12 -16.05
C TYR A 51 -0.43 8.32 -17.57
N PRO A 52 0.59 8.00 -18.41
CA PRO A 52 1.79 7.20 -18.09
C PRO A 52 2.97 7.97 -17.47
N LYS A 53 2.88 9.29 -17.29
CA LYS A 53 3.91 10.07 -16.60
C LYS A 53 3.50 10.31 -15.16
N VAL A 54 4.09 9.55 -14.26
CA VAL A 54 3.69 9.52 -12.86
C VAL A 54 4.73 10.22 -11.99
N VAL A 55 4.34 10.51 -10.75
CA VAL A 55 5.28 11.00 -9.73
C VAL A 55 5.61 9.86 -8.79
N GLY A 56 6.89 9.59 -8.59
CA GLY A 56 7.35 8.57 -7.65
C GLY A 56 8.69 8.89 -7.00
N GLY A 57 9.01 8.15 -5.95
CA GLY A 57 10.22 8.33 -5.16
C GLY A 57 10.18 7.63 -3.81
N PRO A 58 11.09 7.97 -2.88
CA PRO A 58 11.17 7.35 -1.56
C PRO A 58 9.94 7.68 -0.71
N LEU A 59 9.47 6.68 0.05
CA LEU A 59 8.59 6.87 1.18
C LEU A 59 9.46 6.92 2.44
N MET A 60 9.61 8.11 3.00
CA MET A 60 10.42 8.38 4.17
C MET A 60 9.55 8.40 5.43
N ILE A 61 10.13 7.94 6.54
CA ILE A 61 9.42 7.76 7.80
C ILE A 61 10.23 8.30 8.97
N ASN A 62 9.56 9.00 9.88
CA ASN A 62 10.15 9.39 11.17
C ASN A 62 9.98 8.28 12.23
N ASP A 63 8.94 7.45 12.09
CA ASP A 63 8.59 6.35 12.99
C ASP A 63 8.46 5.05 12.20
N SER A 64 8.59 3.90 12.87
CA SER A 64 8.35 2.59 12.24
C SER A 64 6.93 2.50 11.68
N ASP A 65 6.82 2.31 10.35
CA ASP A 65 5.56 2.15 9.61
C ASP A 65 5.56 0.76 8.95
N ASN A 66 5.09 -0.24 9.71
CA ASN A 66 4.92 -1.61 9.22
C ASN A 66 3.50 -2.12 9.52
N PRO A 67 2.67 -2.36 8.49
CA PRO A 67 1.31 -2.85 8.66
C PRO A 67 1.17 -4.16 9.45
N LEU A 68 2.13 -5.08 9.36
CA LEU A 68 2.10 -6.33 10.12
C LEU A 68 2.26 -6.08 11.62
N ASP A 69 3.06 -5.08 11.99
CA ASP A 69 3.27 -4.70 13.38
C ASP A 69 2.06 -3.97 13.96
N TRP A 70 1.29 -3.26 13.14
CA TRP A 70 0.03 -2.64 13.58
C TRP A 70 -0.97 -3.69 14.07
N VAL A 71 -1.09 -4.81 13.35
CA VAL A 71 -1.99 -5.90 13.74
C VAL A 71 -1.45 -6.63 14.98
N ARG A 72 -0.16 -7.01 14.97
CA ARG A 72 0.47 -7.73 16.09
C ARG A 72 0.40 -6.96 17.41
N ASN A 73 0.62 -5.66 17.36
CA ASN A 73 0.61 -4.79 18.53
C ASN A 73 -0.76 -4.14 18.80
N LYS A 74 -1.80 -4.52 18.06
CA LYS A 74 -3.19 -4.03 18.23
C LYS A 74 -3.30 -2.50 18.18
N PHE A 75 -2.58 -1.88 17.24
CA PHE A 75 -2.65 -0.44 17.03
C PHE A 75 -4.09 -0.03 16.67
N SER A 76 -4.55 1.05 17.27
CA SER A 76 -5.83 1.65 16.92
C SER A 76 -5.74 2.38 15.56
N ILE A 77 -6.89 2.73 14.98
CA ILE A 77 -6.94 3.59 13.79
C ILE A 77 -6.21 4.91 14.07
N ASP A 78 -6.30 5.42 15.30
CA ASP A 78 -5.72 6.69 15.70
C ASP A 78 -4.19 6.63 15.66
N ASP A 79 -3.62 5.52 16.14
CA ASP A 79 -2.18 5.27 16.08
C ASP A 79 -1.71 5.20 14.61
N ILE A 80 -2.45 4.48 13.76
CA ILE A 80 -2.12 4.33 12.34
C ILE A 80 -2.22 5.67 11.60
N VAL A 81 -3.27 6.44 11.86
CA VAL A 81 -3.46 7.80 11.30
C VAL A 81 -2.30 8.68 11.74
N SER A 82 -1.88 8.61 13.01
CA SER A 82 -0.76 9.38 13.52
C SER A 82 0.56 9.02 12.83
N ILE A 83 0.86 7.73 12.66
CA ILE A 83 2.09 7.24 11.99
C ILE A 83 2.08 7.67 10.53
N ARG A 84 1.02 7.35 9.79
CA ARG A 84 0.89 7.63 8.36
C ARG A 84 0.88 9.13 8.04
N SER A 85 0.30 9.95 8.91
CA SER A 85 0.31 11.41 8.76
C SER A 85 1.72 12.01 8.86
N ARG A 86 2.64 11.37 9.59
CA ARG A 86 4.04 11.82 9.73
C ARG A 86 4.99 11.30 8.65
N THR A 87 4.49 10.47 7.73
CA THR A 87 5.29 10.04 6.58
C THR A 87 5.62 11.20 5.65
N ILE A 88 6.70 11.07 4.89
CA ILE A 88 7.12 12.06 3.91
C ILE A 88 7.33 11.37 2.58
N ARG A 89 6.66 11.83 1.53
CA ARG A 89 6.82 11.32 0.16
C ARG A 89 7.68 12.26 -0.66
N GLY A 90 8.82 11.77 -1.12
CA GLY A 90 9.60 12.43 -2.15
C GLY A 90 9.05 12.07 -3.52
N GLY A 91 8.77 13.07 -4.36
CA GLY A 91 8.27 12.88 -5.71
C GLY A 91 9.18 13.45 -6.78
N LYS A 92 9.41 12.70 -7.85
CA LYS A 92 9.96 13.18 -9.12
C LYS A 92 9.14 12.60 -10.27
N GLU A 93 9.06 13.30 -11.40
CA GLU A 93 8.44 12.75 -12.61
C GLU A 93 9.21 11.51 -13.09
N LEU A 94 8.47 10.44 -13.35
CA LEU A 94 8.93 9.16 -13.88
C LEU A 94 8.06 8.78 -15.08
N ASP A 95 8.68 8.32 -16.17
CA ASP A 95 7.96 7.65 -17.26
C ASP A 95 7.87 6.17 -16.93
N VAL A 96 6.66 5.62 -16.84
CA VAL A 96 6.47 4.20 -16.48
C VAL A 96 7.16 3.23 -17.42
N LYS A 97 7.42 3.64 -18.67
CA LYS A 97 8.07 2.79 -19.68
C LYS A 97 9.58 2.70 -19.51
N VAL A 98 10.17 3.54 -18.66
CA VAL A 98 11.60 3.52 -18.33
C VAL A 98 11.73 2.90 -16.95
N PRO A 99 11.98 1.58 -16.84
CA PRO A 99 11.99 0.90 -15.55
C PRO A 99 13.20 1.29 -14.70
N ASP A 100 14.32 1.71 -15.29
CA ASP A 100 15.49 2.19 -14.54
C ASP A 100 15.19 3.55 -13.90
N VAL A 101 14.83 3.49 -12.62
CA VAL A 101 14.59 4.66 -11.77
C VAL A 101 15.70 4.87 -10.74
N GLY A 102 16.89 4.27 -10.99
CA GLY A 102 18.11 4.47 -10.22
C GLY A 102 17.97 4.20 -8.72
N LYS A 103 18.30 5.19 -7.88
CA LYS A 103 18.26 5.11 -6.41
C LYS A 103 16.92 4.66 -5.83
N VAL A 104 15.81 4.88 -6.56
CA VAL A 104 14.48 4.40 -6.15
C VAL A 104 14.44 2.87 -6.19
N GLN A 105 15.05 2.24 -7.19
CA GLN A 105 15.14 0.77 -7.25
C GLN A 105 16.02 0.21 -6.14
N GLU A 106 17.12 0.89 -5.81
CA GLU A 106 18.02 0.50 -4.72
C GLU A 106 17.28 0.41 -3.37
N ILE A 107 16.46 1.43 -3.06
CA ILE A 107 15.57 1.43 -1.90
C ILE A 107 14.58 0.26 -1.97
N ALA A 108 13.97 0.05 -3.15
CA ALA A 108 13.01 -1.03 -3.34
C ALA A 108 13.62 -2.44 -3.21
N LEU A 109 14.91 -2.61 -3.52
CA LEU A 109 15.65 -3.89 -3.42
C LEU A 109 16.05 -4.24 -1.99
N SER A 110 16.36 -3.25 -1.15
CA SER A 110 16.86 -3.49 0.20
C SER A 110 15.84 -4.18 1.13
N SER A 111 16.29 -5.20 1.85
CA SER A 111 15.52 -5.92 2.88
C SER A 111 15.35 -5.14 4.19
N LYS A 112 16.15 -4.09 4.38
CA LYS A 112 16.05 -3.15 5.51
C LYS A 112 15.80 -1.74 4.99
N PRO A 113 15.16 -0.86 5.77
CA PRO A 113 15.09 0.56 5.43
C PRO A 113 16.49 1.13 5.18
N LEU A 114 16.63 1.95 4.14
CA LEU A 114 17.88 2.65 3.83
C LEU A 114 17.83 4.09 4.31
N ASP A 115 18.94 4.56 4.86
CA ASP A 115 19.10 5.98 5.16
C ASP A 115 19.29 6.76 3.87
N VAL A 116 18.48 7.80 3.71
CA VAL A 116 18.46 8.66 2.52
C VAL A 116 18.58 10.13 2.94
N GLU A 117 19.20 10.90 2.06
CA GLU A 117 19.21 12.35 2.09
C GLU A 117 18.35 12.88 0.93
N VAL A 118 17.34 13.69 1.26
CA VAL A 118 16.44 14.27 0.27
C VAL A 118 16.38 15.78 0.45
N ALA A 119 16.67 16.52 -0.62
CA ALA A 119 16.43 17.96 -0.69
C ALA A 119 15.21 18.23 -1.55
N PHE A 120 14.30 19.09 -1.09
CA PHE A 120 13.07 19.44 -1.80
C PHE A 120 13.24 20.74 -2.60
N THR A 121 12.54 20.86 -3.73
CA THR A 121 12.54 22.07 -4.56
C THR A 121 11.96 23.27 -3.82
N LYS A 122 10.96 23.03 -2.97
CA LYS A 122 10.36 23.98 -2.05
C LYS A 122 10.19 23.32 -0.68
N PRO A 123 10.28 24.08 0.43
CA PRO A 123 9.99 23.53 1.76
C PRO A 123 8.61 22.87 1.78
N ILE A 124 8.54 21.60 2.17
CA ILE A 124 7.26 20.90 2.35
C ILE A 124 6.68 21.28 3.71
N GLN A 125 5.38 21.47 3.75
CA GLN A 125 4.65 21.81 4.97
C GLN A 125 3.27 21.17 4.89
N PHE A 126 2.68 20.94 6.06
CA PHE A 126 1.30 20.47 6.12
C PHE A 126 0.36 21.53 5.55
N ASP A 127 -0.41 21.15 4.53
CA ASP A 127 -1.51 21.97 4.03
C ASP A 127 -2.84 21.42 4.56
N LEU A 128 -3.55 22.25 5.33
CA LEU A 128 -4.84 21.90 5.88
C LEU A 128 -5.91 22.07 4.81
N SER A 129 -6.06 21.05 3.97
CA SER A 129 -7.14 20.96 3.00
C SER A 129 -8.33 20.16 3.55
N PHE A 130 -9.54 20.66 3.29
CA PHE A 130 -10.80 19.97 3.54
C PHE A 130 -11.44 19.46 2.24
N ASP A 131 -10.64 19.07 1.24
CA ASP A 131 -11.14 18.69 -0.10
C ASP A 131 -11.85 17.33 -0.15
N GLY A 132 -11.94 16.62 0.97
CA GLY A 132 -12.67 15.36 1.10
C GLY A 132 -11.80 14.12 0.97
N ASP A 133 -10.50 14.27 0.72
CA ASP A 133 -9.55 13.17 0.93
C ASP A 133 -9.32 12.98 2.42
N VAL A 134 -9.94 11.94 2.96
CA VAL A 134 -9.87 11.54 4.36
C VAL A 134 -8.76 10.52 4.62
N THR A 135 -8.01 10.13 3.57
CA THR A 135 -6.89 9.21 3.69
C THR A 135 -5.79 9.86 4.53
N PRO A 136 -5.23 9.17 5.55
CA PRO A 136 -4.13 9.71 6.34
C PRO A 136 -2.86 9.76 5.48
N THR A 137 -2.71 10.86 4.74
CA THR A 137 -1.57 11.10 3.86
C THR A 137 -0.51 11.92 4.57
N GLY A 138 0.75 11.49 4.41
CA GLY A 138 1.90 12.26 4.89
C GLY A 138 2.10 13.60 4.20
N LEU A 139 3.24 14.22 4.49
CA LEU A 139 3.77 15.33 3.72
C LEU A 139 4.25 14.83 2.35
N SER A 140 4.24 15.70 1.35
CA SER A 140 4.78 15.37 0.03
C SER A 140 5.41 16.58 -0.63
N GLY A 141 6.50 16.37 -1.37
CA GLY A 141 7.13 17.43 -2.14
C GLY A 141 7.93 16.92 -3.31
N GLU A 142 8.14 17.82 -4.27
CA GLU A 142 9.03 17.59 -5.39
C GLU A 142 10.49 17.55 -4.91
N MET A 143 11.20 16.49 -5.27
CA MET A 143 12.61 16.31 -4.91
C MET A 143 13.51 17.06 -5.89
N LYS A 144 14.43 17.84 -5.34
CA LYS A 144 15.57 18.42 -6.06
C LYS A 144 16.74 17.44 -6.11
N ARG A 145 17.00 16.72 -5.01
CA ARG A 145 18.09 15.74 -4.89
C ARG A 145 17.64 14.56 -4.01
N LEU A 146 18.12 13.37 -4.35
CA LEU A 146 17.99 12.14 -3.57
C LEU A 146 19.35 11.47 -3.55
N ASP A 147 19.85 11.20 -2.36
CA ASP A 147 21.07 10.44 -2.09
C ASP A 147 20.74 9.27 -1.15
N VAL A 148 21.29 8.09 -1.46
CA VAL A 148 21.17 6.90 -0.63
C VAL A 148 22.52 6.76 0.09
N ILE A 149 22.49 6.78 1.42
CA ILE A 149 23.69 6.88 2.26
C ILE A 149 24.18 5.48 2.65
N ASP A 150 23.24 4.56 2.91
CA ASP A 150 23.52 3.17 3.29
C ASP A 150 23.55 2.25 2.06
N ASN A 151 24.10 1.05 2.20
CA ASN A 151 24.11 0.05 1.14
C ASN A 151 22.87 -0.85 1.20
N ALA A 152 22.23 -1.07 0.06
CA ALA A 152 21.12 -2.02 -0.06
C ALA A 152 21.53 -3.43 0.38
N LYS A 153 20.80 -4.01 1.33
CA LYS A 153 20.94 -5.41 1.70
C LYS A 153 19.92 -6.23 0.93
N VAL A 154 20.32 -6.85 -0.17
CA VAL A 154 19.42 -7.65 -1.03
C VAL A 154 19.49 -9.12 -0.62
N SER A 155 18.34 -9.77 -0.42
CA SER A 155 18.31 -11.21 -0.19
C SER A 155 18.61 -11.95 -1.49
N ARG A 156 19.22 -13.13 -1.41
CA ARG A 156 19.57 -13.91 -2.61
C ARG A 156 18.37 -14.21 -3.50
N ILE A 157 17.20 -14.46 -2.91
CA ILE A 157 15.98 -14.75 -3.67
C ILE A 157 15.43 -13.51 -4.38
N VAL A 158 15.49 -12.35 -3.73
CA VAL A 158 15.11 -11.08 -4.36
C VAL A 158 16.04 -10.79 -5.53
N ASP A 159 17.36 -10.86 -5.31
CA ASP A 159 18.34 -10.65 -6.36
C ASP A 159 18.13 -11.58 -7.56
N ALA A 160 17.93 -12.87 -7.32
CA ALA A 160 17.65 -13.85 -8.37
C ALA A 160 16.38 -13.49 -9.17
N CYS A 161 15.26 -13.18 -8.49
CA CYS A 161 14.00 -12.86 -9.16
C CYS A 161 14.02 -11.51 -9.89
N THR A 162 14.77 -10.52 -9.40
CA THR A 162 14.84 -9.19 -10.03
C THR A 162 15.88 -9.12 -11.14
N SER A 163 16.91 -9.95 -11.08
CA SER A 163 17.96 -10.02 -12.11
C SER A 163 17.58 -10.92 -13.29
N ASP A 164 16.65 -11.87 -13.11
CA ASP A 164 16.12 -12.69 -14.19
C ASP A 164 15.14 -11.90 -15.08
N THR A 165 15.58 -11.58 -16.29
CA THR A 165 14.84 -10.79 -17.28
C THR A 165 13.84 -11.60 -18.11
N ASP A 166 13.81 -12.92 -17.98
CA ASP A 166 12.88 -13.82 -18.66
C ASP A 166 11.79 -14.37 -17.71
N LEU A 167 11.97 -14.21 -16.40
CA LEU A 167 11.02 -14.62 -15.38
C LEU A 167 9.73 -13.80 -15.42
N LYS A 168 8.58 -14.48 -15.51
CA LYS A 168 7.27 -13.83 -15.46
C LYS A 168 7.00 -13.25 -14.06
N ALA A 169 6.36 -12.08 -14.01
CA ALA A 169 6.08 -11.40 -12.74
C ALA A 169 5.24 -12.26 -11.78
N THR A 170 4.28 -13.02 -12.30
CA THR A 170 3.45 -13.95 -11.51
C THR A 170 4.27 -15.06 -10.86
N GLU A 171 5.25 -15.60 -11.60
CA GLU A 171 6.13 -16.65 -11.11
C GLU A 171 7.15 -16.11 -10.11
N ALA A 172 7.73 -14.94 -10.40
CA ALA A 172 8.59 -14.21 -9.45
C ALA A 172 7.87 -13.92 -8.13
N ALA A 173 6.64 -13.40 -8.18
CA ALA A 173 5.84 -13.12 -6.99
C ALA A 173 5.60 -14.38 -6.16
N ARG A 174 5.26 -15.50 -6.80
CA ARG A 174 5.08 -16.79 -6.13
C ARG A 174 6.37 -17.27 -5.46
N ILE A 175 7.49 -17.31 -6.20
CA ILE A 175 8.79 -17.75 -5.68
C ILE A 175 9.20 -16.90 -4.46
N LEU A 176 9.07 -15.58 -4.56
CA LEU A 176 9.38 -14.66 -3.47
C LEU A 176 8.53 -14.96 -2.23
N PHE A 177 7.22 -15.14 -2.41
CA PHE A 177 6.28 -15.38 -1.32
C PHE A 177 6.52 -16.74 -0.64
N GLU A 178 6.70 -17.81 -1.40
CA GLU A 178 7.02 -19.15 -0.87
C GLU A 178 8.35 -19.17 -0.10
N ASN A 179 9.27 -18.27 -0.42
CA ASN A 179 10.55 -18.10 0.27
C ASN A 179 10.51 -17.02 1.38
N GLY A 180 9.32 -16.64 1.85
CA GLY A 180 9.13 -15.79 3.03
C GLY A 180 9.24 -14.29 2.77
N THR A 181 9.23 -13.84 1.51
CA THR A 181 9.12 -12.42 1.18
C THR A 181 7.66 -11.99 1.29
N ASP A 182 7.36 -11.02 2.15
CA ASP A 182 5.98 -10.56 2.34
C ASP A 182 5.41 -9.80 1.12
N VAL A 183 4.08 -9.67 1.09
CA VAL A 183 3.33 -9.01 0.00
C VAL A 183 3.68 -7.53 -0.16
N TYR A 184 4.09 -6.84 0.91
CA TYR A 184 4.48 -5.43 0.86
C TYR A 184 5.79 -5.27 0.13
N LYS A 185 6.76 -6.15 0.38
CA LYS A 185 8.03 -6.18 -0.32
C LYS A 185 7.86 -6.54 -1.79
N ILE A 186 7.03 -7.53 -2.12
CA ILE A 186 6.71 -7.89 -3.53
C ILE A 186 6.05 -6.71 -4.26
N THR A 187 5.08 -6.06 -3.61
CA THR A 187 4.43 -4.84 -4.11
C THR A 187 5.43 -3.71 -4.37
N ASN A 188 6.39 -3.52 -3.46
CA ASN A 188 7.41 -2.50 -3.57
C ASN A 188 8.36 -2.76 -4.77
N LEU A 189 8.78 -4.01 -4.97
CA LEU A 189 9.55 -4.44 -6.14
C LEU A 189 8.78 -4.24 -7.44
N LEU A 190 7.48 -4.58 -7.46
CA LEU A 190 6.62 -4.37 -8.63
C LEU A 190 6.48 -2.87 -8.94
N SER A 191 6.27 -2.06 -7.90
CA SER A 191 6.10 -0.61 -8.05
C SER A 191 7.34 0.03 -8.67
N ALA A 192 8.54 -0.42 -8.28
CA ALA A 192 9.82 0.03 -8.81
C ALA A 192 10.18 -0.57 -10.18
N GLY A 193 9.30 -1.36 -10.79
CA GLY A 193 9.51 -1.95 -12.13
C GLY A 193 10.56 -3.06 -12.17
N LEU A 194 10.83 -3.73 -11.04
CA LEU A 194 11.90 -4.73 -10.91
C LEU A 194 11.48 -6.16 -11.24
N MET A 195 10.21 -6.42 -11.55
CA MET A 195 9.68 -7.77 -11.77
C MET A 195 9.04 -7.94 -13.15
N GLY A 196 9.19 -9.15 -13.70
CA GLY A 196 8.62 -9.55 -14.98
C GLY A 196 9.63 -9.58 -16.12
N ILE A 197 9.15 -10.00 -17.30
CA ILE A 197 9.98 -10.08 -18.50
C ILE A 197 10.45 -8.67 -18.89
N GLU A 198 11.73 -8.50 -19.21
CA GLU A 198 12.38 -7.19 -19.44
C GLU A 198 11.57 -6.25 -20.33
N LYS A 199 11.13 -6.72 -21.51
CA LYS A 199 10.34 -5.93 -22.47
C LYS A 199 9.00 -5.42 -21.93
N ASN A 200 8.50 -6.01 -20.84
CA ASN A 200 7.23 -5.69 -20.19
C ASN A 200 7.42 -5.01 -18.82
N ARG A 201 8.66 -4.89 -18.32
CA ARG A 201 8.94 -4.22 -17.05
C ARG A 201 8.56 -2.75 -17.17
N LYS A 202 7.79 -2.28 -16.19
CA LYS A 202 7.32 -0.91 -16.09
C LYS A 202 7.20 -0.54 -14.63
N VAL A 203 7.42 0.74 -14.31
CA VAL A 203 7.04 1.27 -13.00
C VAL A 203 5.53 1.17 -12.88
N VAL A 204 5.06 0.66 -11.74
CA VAL A 204 3.63 0.44 -11.49
C VAL A 204 3.20 1.36 -10.35
N PRO A 205 2.14 2.18 -10.52
CA PRO A 205 1.57 2.94 -9.42
C PRO A 205 1.28 2.03 -8.21
N THR A 206 1.65 2.46 -7.01
CA THR A 206 1.64 1.61 -5.81
C THR A 206 0.26 0.99 -5.56
N ARG A 207 -0.82 1.73 -5.78
CA ARG A 207 -2.19 1.20 -5.66
C ARG A 207 -2.45 0.03 -6.61
N TRP A 208 -1.97 0.12 -7.85
CA TRP A 208 -2.13 -0.96 -8.83
C TRP A 208 -1.18 -2.11 -8.54
N ALA A 209 0.01 -1.83 -8.01
CA ALA A 209 0.96 -2.85 -7.61
C ALA A 209 0.44 -3.71 -6.46
N ILE A 210 -0.31 -3.14 -5.51
CA ILE A 210 -0.99 -3.89 -4.44
C ILE A 210 -1.95 -4.90 -5.08
N THR A 211 -2.92 -4.41 -5.87
CA THR A 211 -3.91 -5.28 -6.53
C THR A 211 -3.26 -6.33 -7.45
N ALA A 212 -2.23 -5.94 -8.21
CA ALA A 212 -1.54 -6.87 -9.10
C ALA A 212 -0.75 -7.93 -8.34
N THR A 213 -0.15 -7.59 -7.20
CA THR A 213 0.55 -8.57 -6.34
C THR A 213 -0.44 -9.60 -5.80
N ASP A 214 -1.59 -9.15 -5.29
CA ASP A 214 -2.63 -10.04 -4.79
C ASP A 214 -3.18 -10.94 -5.91
N ASP A 215 -3.49 -10.38 -7.08
CA ASP A 215 -3.98 -11.14 -8.24
C ASP A 215 -2.96 -12.18 -8.73
N MET A 216 -1.68 -11.83 -8.78
CA MET A 216 -0.60 -12.74 -9.16
C MET A 216 -0.49 -13.91 -8.19
N LEU A 217 -0.47 -13.65 -6.88
CA LEU A 217 -0.38 -14.69 -5.87
C LEU A 217 -1.62 -15.59 -5.91
N CYS A 218 -2.82 -15.01 -5.86
CA CYS A 218 -4.09 -15.75 -5.93
C CYS A 218 -4.18 -16.62 -7.19
N SER A 219 -3.85 -16.06 -8.35
CA SER A 219 -3.86 -16.79 -9.62
C SER A 219 -2.83 -17.93 -9.64
N SER A 220 -1.68 -17.75 -8.99
CA SER A 220 -0.62 -18.77 -8.95
C SER A 220 -0.99 -20.00 -8.12
N TYR A 221 -1.80 -19.84 -7.07
CA TYR A 221 -2.29 -20.95 -6.22
C TYR A 221 -3.61 -21.56 -6.72
N LYS A 222 -4.33 -20.86 -7.60
CA LYS A 222 -5.67 -21.29 -8.03
C LYS A 222 -5.72 -22.72 -8.57
N ALA A 223 -4.73 -23.12 -9.36
CA ALA A 223 -4.67 -24.45 -9.94
C ALA A 223 -4.44 -25.56 -8.88
N GLU A 224 -3.73 -25.26 -7.80
CA GLU A 224 -3.50 -26.19 -6.69
C GLU A 224 -4.74 -26.32 -5.83
N VAL A 225 -5.36 -25.19 -5.49
CA VAL A 225 -6.60 -25.16 -4.71
C VAL A 225 -7.71 -25.95 -5.41
N LEU A 226 -7.86 -25.81 -6.73
CA LEU A 226 -8.85 -26.57 -7.52
C LEU A 226 -8.62 -28.10 -7.54
N ARG A 227 -7.43 -28.58 -7.16
CA ARG A 227 -7.11 -30.01 -7.07
C ARG A 227 -7.35 -30.59 -5.69
N LEU A 228 -7.55 -29.76 -4.67
CA LEU A 228 -7.86 -30.21 -3.33
C LEU A 228 -9.25 -30.87 -3.29
N PRO A 229 -9.47 -31.83 -2.37
CA PRO A 229 -10.81 -32.35 -2.13
C PRO A 229 -11.73 -31.25 -1.60
N ALA A 230 -13.04 -31.39 -1.86
CA ALA A 230 -14.05 -30.53 -1.27
C ALA A 230 -13.98 -30.58 0.26
N LEU A 231 -14.26 -29.44 0.90
CA LEU A 231 -14.45 -29.41 2.35
C LEU A 231 -15.63 -30.30 2.75
N PRO A 232 -15.58 -30.97 3.91
CA PRO A 232 -16.66 -31.83 4.37
C PRO A 232 -17.91 -31.04 4.76
N GLU A 233 -17.74 -29.80 5.24
CA GLU A 233 -18.79 -28.92 5.75
C GLU A 233 -18.44 -27.44 5.57
N PHE A 234 -19.43 -26.56 5.77
CA PHE A 234 -19.21 -25.13 5.69
C PHE A 234 -18.26 -24.69 6.80
N GLU A 235 -17.21 -23.96 6.42
CA GLU A 235 -16.31 -23.34 7.38
C GLU A 235 -16.51 -21.82 7.32
N VAL A 236 -16.73 -21.21 8.49
CA VAL A 236 -16.97 -19.77 8.61
C VAL A 236 -15.91 -19.16 9.52
N PHE A 237 -15.18 -18.18 8.98
CA PHE A 237 -14.15 -17.44 9.68
C PHE A 237 -14.53 -15.97 9.72
N CYS A 238 -14.74 -15.42 10.92
CA CYS A 238 -15.06 -14.02 11.09
C CYS A 238 -14.07 -13.36 12.04
N ASP A 239 -13.60 -12.17 11.68
CA ASP A 239 -12.81 -11.33 12.56
C ASP A 239 -13.15 -9.84 12.37
N THR A 240 -12.80 -9.01 13.34
CA THR A 240 -12.99 -7.56 13.29
C THR A 240 -11.67 -6.84 13.52
N LEU A 241 -11.27 -6.04 12.54
CA LEU A 241 -10.06 -5.24 12.59
C LEU A 241 -10.37 -3.80 12.21
N HIS A 242 -9.94 -2.84 13.03
CA HIS A 242 -10.09 -1.40 12.75
C HIS A 242 -11.53 -0.98 12.40
N GLY A 243 -12.52 -1.57 13.06
CA GLY A 243 -13.94 -1.27 12.83
C GLY A 243 -14.55 -1.95 11.60
N ASN A 244 -13.77 -2.70 10.83
CA ASN A 244 -14.26 -3.53 9.73
C ASN A 244 -14.40 -4.98 10.20
N THR A 245 -15.56 -5.58 9.99
CA THR A 245 -15.79 -7.00 10.24
C THR A 245 -15.73 -7.74 8.92
N LEU A 246 -14.83 -8.72 8.82
CA LEU A 246 -14.65 -9.59 7.65
C LEU A 246 -15.10 -10.99 8.04
N CYS A 247 -15.96 -11.59 7.22
CA CYS A 247 -16.37 -12.98 7.34
C CYS A 247 -16.09 -13.71 6.02
N PHE A 248 -15.39 -14.83 6.09
CA PHE A 248 -15.17 -15.75 4.98
C PHE A 248 -15.97 -17.01 5.21
N ILE A 249 -16.77 -17.41 4.22
CA ILE A 249 -17.57 -18.62 4.20
C ILE A 249 -16.98 -19.51 3.11
N LEU A 250 -16.33 -20.59 3.50
CA LEU A 250 -15.86 -21.63 2.58
C LEU A 250 -16.99 -22.62 2.34
N ILE A 251 -17.31 -22.86 1.07
CA ILE A 251 -18.51 -23.61 0.68
C ILE A 251 -18.09 -25.03 0.24
N PRO A 252 -18.64 -26.09 0.84
CA PRO A 252 -18.43 -27.47 0.40
C PRO A 252 -18.87 -27.66 -1.04
N SER A 253 -17.90 -27.78 -1.95
CA SER A 253 -18.19 -28.03 -3.36
C SER A 253 -17.00 -28.66 -4.06
N ASN A 254 -17.30 -29.38 -5.15
CA ASN A 254 -16.30 -30.00 -6.02
C ASN A 254 -15.59 -28.99 -6.94
N ASP A 255 -16.09 -27.75 -7.01
CA ASP A 255 -15.47 -26.58 -7.60
C ASP A 255 -15.10 -25.55 -6.51
N TRP A 256 -14.15 -24.66 -6.82
CA TRP A 256 -13.74 -23.63 -5.87
C TRP A 256 -14.86 -22.60 -5.66
N ARG A 257 -15.40 -22.54 -4.45
CA ARG A 257 -16.46 -21.61 -4.04
C ARG A 257 -16.21 -21.07 -2.64
N PHE A 258 -16.35 -19.76 -2.52
CA PHE A 258 -16.34 -19.08 -1.23
C PHE A 258 -17.16 -17.79 -1.34
N GLU A 259 -17.60 -17.29 -0.20
CA GLU A 259 -18.20 -15.97 -0.05
C GLU A 259 -17.41 -15.18 1.00
N MET A 260 -17.08 -13.95 0.69
CA MET A 260 -16.51 -12.97 1.61
C MET A 260 -17.55 -11.89 1.87
N ILE A 261 -17.84 -11.65 3.13
CA ILE A 261 -18.73 -10.58 3.59
C ILE A 261 -17.88 -9.59 4.38
N GLU A 262 -17.83 -8.36 3.93
CA GLU A 262 -17.18 -7.26 4.63
C GLU A 262 -18.24 -6.27 5.10
N ARG A 263 -18.29 -6.01 6.40
CA ARG A 263 -19.15 -4.98 7.00
C ARG A 263 -18.30 -3.82 7.47
N TRP A 264 -18.56 -2.65 6.91
CA TRP A 264 -18.02 -1.38 7.39
C TRP A 264 -18.95 -0.81 8.46
N GLN A 265 -18.40 -0.45 9.62
CA GLN A 265 -19.18 0.18 10.68
C GLN A 265 -19.86 1.47 10.18
N LYS A 266 -21.04 1.78 10.76
CA LYS A 266 -21.73 3.06 10.53
C LYS A 266 -20.75 4.20 10.77
N LYS A 267 -20.76 5.18 9.86
CA LYS A 267 -19.87 6.34 9.94
C LYS A 267 -18.39 5.94 9.97
N SER A 268 -17.99 4.95 9.17
CA SER A 268 -16.59 4.77 8.84
C SER A 268 -16.16 5.84 7.82
N LEU A 269 -14.86 5.95 7.53
CA LEU A 269 -14.35 6.91 6.55
C LEU A 269 -14.91 6.72 5.13
N TRP A 270 -15.42 5.52 4.86
CA TRP A 270 -15.81 5.06 3.54
C TRP A 270 -17.27 4.58 3.49
N ALA A 271 -17.99 4.58 4.61
CA ALA A 271 -19.42 4.30 4.69
C ALA A 271 -20.20 5.60 4.97
N ASP A 272 -21.43 5.68 4.43
CA ASP A 272 -22.36 6.76 4.76
C ASP A 272 -22.94 6.57 6.20
N ASP A 273 -24.04 7.24 6.53
CA ASP A 273 -24.70 7.11 7.85
C ASP A 273 -25.24 5.69 8.14
N GLU A 274 -25.23 4.80 7.13
CA GLU A 274 -25.68 3.40 7.23
C GLU A 274 -24.50 2.41 7.24
N GLU A 275 -24.77 1.19 7.72
CA GLU A 275 -23.80 0.10 7.59
C GLU A 275 -23.70 -0.30 6.13
N THR A 276 -22.47 -0.36 5.61
CA THR A 276 -22.22 -0.90 4.28
C THR A 276 -21.82 -2.36 4.41
N ILE A 277 -22.57 -3.24 3.77
CA ILE A 277 -22.23 -4.66 3.62
C ILE A 277 -21.79 -4.88 2.18
N ILE A 278 -20.57 -5.35 2.01
CA ILE A 278 -19.98 -5.73 0.73
C ILE A 278 -19.92 -7.26 0.71
N ILE A 279 -20.37 -7.86 -0.38
CA ILE A 279 -20.29 -9.30 -0.60
C ILE A 279 -19.49 -9.54 -1.88
N ASP A 280 -18.46 -10.36 -1.77
CA ASP A 280 -17.65 -10.85 -2.89
C ASP A 280 -17.51 -12.38 -2.80
N GLY A 281 -17.05 -13.03 -3.86
CA GLY A 281 -16.84 -14.47 -3.84
C GLY A 281 -16.67 -15.10 -5.21
N GLU A 282 -16.26 -16.37 -5.22
CA GLU A 282 -16.20 -17.17 -6.45
C GLU A 282 -17.46 -18.03 -6.55
N LYS A 283 -18.24 -17.82 -7.61
CA LYS A 283 -19.54 -18.48 -7.84
C LYS A 283 -19.42 -19.81 -8.60
N GLY A 284 -18.22 -20.39 -8.63
CA GLY A 284 -17.90 -21.62 -9.33
C GLY A 284 -17.27 -21.37 -10.70
N LYS A 285 -16.04 -21.85 -10.88
CA LYS A 285 -15.46 -22.12 -12.19
C LYS A 285 -15.37 -23.62 -12.34
N THR A 286 -16.08 -24.16 -13.32
CA THR A 286 -15.95 -25.57 -13.73
C THR A 286 -14.48 -25.86 -14.06
N LYS A 287 -13.98 -26.99 -13.54
CA LYS A 287 -12.68 -27.57 -13.89
C LYS A 287 -12.49 -27.68 -15.40
#